data_AF-A0A5V2GUI2-F1
#
_entry.id   AF-A0A5V2GUI2-F1
#
_cell.length_a   1.000
_cell.length_b   1.000
_cell.length_c   1.000
_cell.angle_alpha   90.00
_cell.angle_beta   90.00
_cell.angle_gamma   90.00
#
_symmetry.space_group_name_H-M   'P 1'
#
loop_
_entity.id
_entity.type
_entity.pdbx_description
1 polymer ?
#
loop_
_entity_poly.entity_id
_entity_poly.type
_entity_poly.pdbx_seq_one_letter_code
_entity_poly.pdbx_strand_id
1 'polypeptide(L)'
;MDAKIFSLESQKSKIYDRRTRKYFEEVYKSYANGCYRSATVMLWSVVVCDIIFKLQELRDVHNDTVAEKILLEIEALQKDDPYSPKWEKELIKRVFERTQLLDTASNHKVLLIQEHRHLSAHPVISDEDTLFEPTQEMIRSDIRNSIEVMLSKPPFMSQKILSTFVIDLEKVKDLFPSDNALKKYLDVKYFKSLNKGVLVKIFKGLWKFSFRSEEAKPIENRDINIRAMRLIFEKDRQAMVDSIKAEAAYYSNISNNPDAIKALIEFISMEKDIYNSLDASAKELIKPIINNNISYFGIAFFISESPEEHVNLVINRISDKYYKKYGDNGNFLNSKHLALFKSVCTELGLESEYRDFGIACFINSADFERADIYFDRFIDKNLDIYSSDQILALLNGANKNNQCYWRNRSRNGNDSIRILKAAKDKLPIGFDFSIYDNLPVDKIDHVLEEDAGER
;
A
#
# COMPACT_ATOMS: atom_id res chain seq x y z
N MET A 1 -27.78 13.81 22.39
CA MET A 1 -26.96 14.24 21.23
C MET A 1 -26.08 15.37 21.73
N ASP A 2 -24.84 15.08 22.11
CA ASP A 2 -23.87 16.13 22.40
C ASP A 2 -23.52 16.81 21.09
N ALA A 3 -24.08 18.00 20.86
CA ALA A 3 -23.61 18.88 19.82
C ALA A 3 -22.14 19.19 20.13
N LYS A 4 -21.20 18.58 19.40
CA LYS A 4 -19.78 18.96 19.46
C LYS A 4 -19.69 20.45 19.20
N ILE A 5 -19.53 21.23 20.26
CA ILE A 5 -19.40 22.68 20.19
C ILE A 5 -18.15 22.97 19.35
N PHE A 6 -18.33 23.65 18.22
CA PHE A 6 -17.23 24.09 17.38
C PHE A 6 -16.35 25.06 18.18
N SER A 7 -15.22 24.58 18.70
CA SER A 7 -14.23 25.40 19.40
C SER A 7 -13.28 26.04 18.38
N LEU A 8 -13.26 27.37 18.32
CA LEU A 8 -12.37 28.13 17.44
C LEU A 8 -10.89 27.84 17.71
N GLU A 9 -10.51 27.65 18.98
CA GLU A 9 -9.14 27.27 19.34
C GLU A 9 -8.74 25.91 18.74
N SER A 10 -9.64 24.92 18.81
CA SER A 10 -9.39 23.59 18.25
C SER A 10 -9.29 23.56 16.72
N GLN A 11 -9.83 24.57 16.05
CA GLN A 11 -9.90 24.63 14.58
C GLN A 11 -8.73 25.42 14.00
N LYS A 12 -8.24 26.41 14.74
CA LYS A 12 -7.02 27.15 14.44
C LYS A 12 -5.79 26.24 14.29
N SER A 13 -5.69 25.17 15.09
CA SER A 13 -4.59 24.19 14.98
C SER A 13 -4.62 23.41 13.66
N LYS A 14 -5.76 23.36 12.96
CA LYS A 14 -5.94 22.65 11.68
C LYS A 14 -5.53 23.45 10.45
N ILE A 15 -5.20 24.74 10.61
CA ILE A 15 -4.70 25.56 9.51
C ILE A 15 -3.41 24.96 8.98
N TYR A 16 -3.34 24.68 7.67
CA TYR A 16 -2.27 23.94 7.03
C TYR A 16 -0.95 24.73 7.04
N ASP A 17 -0.93 25.93 6.46
CA ASP A 17 0.30 26.74 6.35
C ASP A 17 0.63 27.46 7.68
N ARG A 18 1.88 27.35 8.10
CA ARG A 18 2.36 27.94 9.37
C ARG A 18 2.31 29.46 9.39
N ARG A 19 2.57 30.11 8.25
CA ARG A 19 2.50 31.58 8.09
C ARG A 19 1.04 32.02 8.16
N THR A 20 0.14 31.33 7.45
CA THR A 20 -1.32 31.57 7.56
C THR A 20 -1.78 31.46 9.00
N ARG A 21 -1.35 30.42 9.74
CA ARG A 21 -1.72 30.23 11.15
C ARG A 21 -1.25 31.40 12.03
N LYS A 22 -0.07 31.95 11.76
CA LYS A 22 0.45 33.13 12.47
C LYS A 22 -0.43 34.36 12.22
N TYR A 23 -0.81 34.64 10.98
CA TYR A 23 -1.69 35.78 10.68
C TYR A 23 -3.11 35.60 11.22
N PHE A 24 -3.60 34.36 11.21
CA PHE A 24 -4.89 34.02 11.78
C PHE A 24 -5.00 34.29 13.30
N GLU A 25 -3.88 34.37 14.03
CA GLU A 25 -3.88 34.81 15.45
C GLU A 25 -4.51 36.18 15.64
N GLU A 26 -4.28 37.10 14.70
CA GLU A 26 -4.78 38.47 14.78
C GLU A 26 -6.30 38.50 14.56
N VAL A 27 -6.81 37.67 13.64
CA VAL A 27 -8.24 37.44 13.44
C VAL A 27 -8.88 36.95 14.73
N TYR A 28 -8.28 35.92 15.34
CA TYR A 28 -8.81 35.30 16.55
C TYR A 28 -8.84 36.29 17.73
N LYS A 29 -7.75 37.04 17.96
CA LYS A 29 -7.70 38.06 19.02
C LYS A 29 -8.71 39.17 18.80
N SER A 30 -8.88 39.64 17.56
CA SER A 30 -9.86 40.68 17.21
C SER A 30 -11.29 40.19 17.46
N TYR A 31 -11.59 38.94 17.07
CA TYR A 31 -12.88 38.32 17.34
C TYR A 31 -13.14 38.15 18.85
N ALA A 32 -12.16 37.65 19.60
CA ALA A 32 -12.29 37.42 21.03
C ALA A 32 -12.50 38.71 21.83
N ASN A 33 -11.95 39.83 21.36
CA ASN A 33 -12.10 41.15 21.98
C ASN A 33 -13.36 41.92 21.51
N GLY A 34 -14.24 41.30 20.72
CA GLY A 34 -15.45 41.96 20.21
C GLY A 34 -15.21 42.95 19.07
N CYS A 35 -13.99 43.01 18.52
CA CYS A 35 -13.66 43.88 17.38
C CYS A 35 -14.05 43.21 16.05
N TYR A 36 -15.35 42.96 15.83
CA TYR A 36 -15.83 42.13 14.72
C TYR A 36 -15.51 42.70 13.33
N ARG A 37 -15.66 44.01 13.13
CA ARG A 37 -15.28 44.67 11.87
C ARG A 37 -13.81 44.45 11.53
N SER A 38 -12.92 44.64 12.50
CA SER A 38 -11.48 44.43 12.33
C SER A 38 -11.15 42.96 12.08
N ALA A 39 -11.85 42.04 12.76
CA ALA A 39 -11.71 40.61 12.54
C ALA A 39 -12.09 40.20 11.10
N THR A 40 -13.18 40.76 10.55
CA THR A 40 -13.62 40.51 9.17
C THR A 40 -12.60 40.99 8.14
N VAL A 41 -12.10 42.22 8.30
CA VAL A 41 -11.11 42.79 7.38
C VAL A 41 -9.81 41.96 7.42
N MET A 42 -9.34 41.60 8.61
CA MET A 42 -8.13 40.77 8.76
C MET A 42 -8.34 39.35 8.23
N LEU A 43 -9.52 38.75 8.43
CA LEU A 43 -9.83 37.41 7.97
C LEU A 43 -9.69 37.28 6.45
N TRP A 44 -10.19 38.27 5.72
CA TRP A 44 -10.06 38.30 4.26
C TRP A 44 -8.60 38.34 3.81
N SER A 45 -7.78 39.20 4.42
CA SER A 45 -6.34 39.27 4.15
C SER A 45 -5.65 37.92 4.39
N VAL A 46 -6.01 37.22 5.48
CA VAL A 46 -5.48 35.88 5.77
C VAL A 46 -5.88 34.87 4.69
N VAL A 47 -7.12 34.88 4.22
CA VAL A 47 -7.59 34.00 3.13
C VAL A 47 -6.81 34.25 1.83
N VAL A 48 -6.64 35.52 1.45
CA VAL A 48 -5.88 35.90 0.24
C VAL A 48 -4.42 35.47 0.35
N CYS A 49 -3.77 35.73 1.48
CA CYS A 49 -2.38 35.29 1.71
C CYS A 49 -2.24 33.77 1.66
N ASP A 50 -3.18 33.04 2.25
CA ASP A 50 -3.18 31.56 2.24
C ASP A 50 -3.28 31.00 0.82
N ILE A 51 -4.10 31.60 -0.04
CA ILE A 51 -4.20 31.24 -1.45
C ILE A 51 -2.88 31.49 -2.17
N ILE A 52 -2.23 32.64 -1.94
CA ILE A 52 -0.92 32.95 -2.53
C ILE A 52 0.13 31.94 -2.07
N PHE A 53 0.18 31.64 -0.78
CA PHE A 53 1.11 30.66 -0.21
C PHE A 53 0.93 29.27 -0.82
N LYS A 54 -0.31 28.85 -1.06
CA LYS A 54 -0.62 27.58 -1.73
C LYS A 54 -0.20 27.58 -3.19
N LEU A 55 -0.43 28.67 -3.92
CA LEU A 55 0.04 28.79 -5.29
C LEU A 55 1.58 28.78 -5.37
N GLN A 56 2.27 29.41 -4.41
CA GLN A 56 3.73 29.37 -4.30
C GLN A 56 4.22 27.94 -4.02
N GLU A 57 3.60 27.22 -3.10
CA GLU A 57 3.95 25.82 -2.81
C GLU A 57 3.70 24.91 -4.04
N LEU A 58 2.61 25.13 -4.77
CA LEU A 58 2.33 24.43 -6.04
C LEU A 58 3.42 24.69 -7.09
N ARG A 59 3.87 25.94 -7.22
CA ARG A 59 4.96 26.29 -8.14
C ARG A 59 6.29 25.67 -7.68
N ASP A 60 6.69 25.92 -6.43
CA ASP A 60 8.05 25.68 -5.95
C ASP A 60 8.31 24.21 -5.60
N VAL A 61 7.32 23.51 -5.04
CA VAL A 61 7.47 22.11 -4.59
C VAL A 61 6.96 21.13 -5.66
N HIS A 62 5.95 21.54 -6.42
CA HIS A 62 5.21 20.64 -7.30
C HIS A 62 5.35 20.96 -8.79
N ASN A 63 6.09 22.02 -9.15
CA ASN A 63 6.32 22.47 -10.52
C ASN A 63 4.99 22.64 -11.30
N ASP A 64 3.94 23.14 -10.65
CA ASP A 64 2.65 23.39 -11.29
C ASP A 64 2.71 24.66 -12.14
N THR A 65 2.80 24.48 -13.46
CA THR A 65 2.86 25.58 -14.44
C THR A 65 1.60 26.44 -14.49
N VAL A 66 0.45 25.91 -14.05
CA VAL A 66 -0.79 26.69 -13.96
C VAL A 66 -0.73 27.62 -12.75
N ALA A 67 -0.25 27.14 -11.60
CA ALA A 67 -0.04 27.97 -10.43
C ALA A 67 1.00 29.07 -10.70
N GLU A 68 2.10 28.72 -11.38
CA GLU A 68 3.11 29.67 -11.83
C GLU A 68 2.52 30.77 -12.71
N LYS A 69 1.72 30.39 -13.72
CA LYS A 69 1.06 31.34 -14.62
C LYS A 69 0.10 32.27 -13.87
N ILE A 70 -0.69 31.74 -12.93
CA ILE A 70 -1.60 32.56 -12.10
C ILE A 70 -0.80 33.57 -11.29
N LEU A 71 0.29 33.14 -10.63
CA LEU A 71 1.16 34.03 -9.85
C LEU A 71 1.73 35.15 -10.71
N LEU A 72 2.31 34.84 -11.87
CA LEU A 72 2.88 35.83 -12.79
C LEU A 72 1.83 36.85 -13.26
N GLU A 73 0.63 36.38 -13.62
CA GLU A 73 -0.45 37.26 -14.06
C GLU A 73 -1.01 38.13 -12.92
N ILE A 74 -0.96 37.66 -11.67
CA ILE A 74 -1.40 38.46 -10.50
C ILE A 74 -0.32 39.46 -10.09
N GLU A 75 0.95 39.07 -10.13
CA GLU A 75 2.09 39.99 -9.94
C GLU A 75 2.08 41.12 -10.97
N ALA A 76 1.73 40.82 -12.22
CA ALA A 76 1.57 41.83 -13.27
C ALA A 76 0.45 42.83 -12.93
N LEU A 77 -0.71 42.36 -12.45
CA LEU A 77 -1.81 43.23 -12.03
C LEU A 77 -1.46 44.10 -10.83
N GLN A 78 -0.73 43.55 -9.84
CA GLN A 78 -0.26 44.33 -8.69
C GLN A 78 0.77 45.39 -9.09
N LYS A 79 1.61 45.13 -10.10
CA LYS A 79 2.57 46.12 -10.61
C LYS A 79 1.90 47.24 -11.40
N ASP A 80 0.84 46.92 -12.16
CA ASP A 80 0.08 47.88 -12.95
C ASP A 80 -0.75 48.83 -12.06
N ASP A 81 -1.38 48.30 -11.01
CA ASP A 81 -2.21 49.09 -10.08
C ASP A 81 -2.02 48.63 -8.60
N PRO A 82 -0.96 49.10 -7.92
CA PRO A 82 -0.56 48.61 -6.59
C PRO A 82 -1.57 48.82 -5.47
N TYR A 83 -2.46 49.81 -5.59
CA TYR A 83 -3.40 50.21 -4.54
C TYR A 83 -4.80 49.65 -4.75
N SER A 84 -5.03 48.95 -5.86
CA SER A 84 -6.36 48.51 -6.25
C SER A 84 -6.71 47.13 -5.71
N PRO A 85 -7.85 46.96 -5.03
CA PRO A 85 -8.27 45.65 -4.53
C PRO A 85 -8.77 44.72 -5.66
N LYS A 86 -8.78 45.17 -6.93
CA LYS A 86 -9.29 44.40 -8.07
C LYS A 86 -8.52 43.10 -8.29
N TRP A 87 -7.21 43.09 -8.03
CA TRP A 87 -6.38 41.90 -8.22
C TRP A 87 -6.79 40.77 -7.28
N GLU A 88 -7.33 41.06 -6.09
CA GLU A 88 -7.79 40.04 -5.14
C GLU A 88 -8.99 39.26 -5.71
N LYS A 89 -9.94 39.97 -6.33
CA LYS A 89 -11.10 39.35 -7.00
C LYS A 89 -10.66 38.50 -8.19
N GLU A 90 -9.70 39.00 -8.96
CA GLU A 90 -9.16 38.27 -10.10
C GLU A 90 -8.35 37.04 -9.66
N LEU A 91 -7.64 37.10 -8.52
CA LEU A 91 -6.98 35.95 -7.92
C LEU A 91 -7.99 34.84 -7.62
N ILE A 92 -9.07 35.15 -6.89
CA ILE A 92 -10.11 34.15 -6.56
C ILE A 92 -10.72 33.56 -7.83
N LYS A 93 -11.04 34.41 -8.81
CA LYS A 93 -11.59 33.98 -10.10
C LYS A 93 -10.66 33.00 -10.81
N ARG A 94 -9.38 33.35 -10.97
CA ARG A 94 -8.40 32.48 -11.63
C ARG A 94 -8.15 31.20 -10.86
N VAL A 95 -8.13 31.28 -9.52
CA VAL A 95 -8.01 30.10 -8.65
C VAL A 95 -9.21 29.19 -8.85
N PHE A 96 -10.41 29.71 -8.90
CA PHE A 96 -11.63 28.94 -9.16
C PHE A 96 -11.68 28.35 -10.58
N GLU A 97 -11.32 29.11 -11.60
CA GLU A 97 -11.42 28.70 -13.01
C GLU A 97 -10.29 27.77 -13.46
N ARG A 98 -9.07 28.00 -12.97
CA ARG A 98 -7.84 27.37 -13.50
C ARG A 98 -7.22 26.38 -12.54
N THR A 99 -7.59 26.45 -11.25
CA THR A 99 -7.19 25.47 -10.26
C THR A 99 -8.40 24.68 -9.77
N GLN A 100 -8.17 23.72 -8.89
CA GLN A 100 -9.24 22.96 -8.23
C GLN A 100 -9.20 23.18 -6.70
N LEU A 101 -8.60 24.29 -6.24
CA LEU A 101 -8.53 24.64 -4.82
C LEU A 101 -9.92 24.95 -4.23
N LEU A 102 -10.85 25.44 -5.05
CA LEU A 102 -12.21 25.79 -4.67
C LEU A 102 -13.20 25.07 -5.58
N ASP A 103 -14.13 24.31 -4.99
CA ASP A 103 -15.34 23.86 -5.70
C ASP A 103 -16.39 24.98 -5.70
N THR A 104 -17.51 24.79 -6.42
CA THR A 104 -18.56 25.81 -6.55
C THR A 104 -19.09 26.29 -5.20
N ALA A 105 -19.30 25.39 -4.25
CA ALA A 105 -19.80 25.72 -2.93
C ALA A 105 -18.76 26.47 -2.07
N SER A 106 -17.50 26.04 -2.14
CA SER A 106 -16.37 26.68 -1.46
C SER A 106 -16.12 28.07 -2.01
N ASN A 107 -16.17 28.23 -3.33
CA ASN A 107 -16.02 29.52 -4.00
C ASN A 107 -17.12 30.50 -3.57
N HIS A 108 -18.38 30.05 -3.51
CA HIS A 108 -19.47 30.87 -3.01
C HIS A 108 -19.23 31.35 -1.56
N LYS A 109 -18.76 30.47 -0.68
CA LYS A 109 -18.40 30.83 0.70
C LYS A 109 -17.24 31.84 0.78
N VAL A 110 -16.21 31.70 -0.06
CA VAL A 110 -15.10 32.66 -0.12
C VAL A 110 -15.57 34.03 -0.63
N LEU A 111 -16.44 34.05 -1.63
CA LEU A 111 -17.04 35.29 -2.14
C LEU A 111 -17.90 35.98 -1.09
N LEU A 112 -18.65 35.24 -0.27
CA LEU A 112 -19.42 35.82 0.84
C LEU A 112 -18.51 36.53 1.86
N ILE A 113 -17.38 35.92 2.21
CA ILE A 113 -16.38 36.55 3.11
C ILE A 113 -15.83 37.85 2.48
N GLN A 114 -15.61 37.86 1.16
CA GLN A 114 -15.19 39.05 0.43
C GLN A 114 -16.24 40.16 0.50
N GLU A 115 -17.52 39.82 0.33
CA GLU A 115 -18.64 40.77 0.42
C GLU A 115 -18.75 41.38 1.82
N HIS A 116 -18.67 40.55 2.87
CA HIS A 116 -18.66 41.04 4.25
C HIS A 116 -17.47 41.98 4.51
N ARG A 117 -16.28 41.68 3.98
CA ARG A 117 -15.13 42.59 4.04
C ARG A 117 -15.38 43.88 3.28
N HIS A 118 -15.99 43.83 2.10
CA HIS A 118 -16.28 45.01 1.29
C HIS A 118 -17.20 45.97 2.05
N LEU A 119 -18.29 45.46 2.63
CA LEU A 119 -19.22 46.23 3.45
C LEU A 119 -18.55 46.78 4.73
N SER A 120 -17.69 45.99 5.37
CA SER A 120 -17.01 46.38 6.62
C SER A 120 -15.91 47.42 6.44
N ALA A 121 -15.33 47.54 5.24
CA ALA A 121 -14.18 48.40 4.96
C ALA A 121 -14.54 49.71 4.24
N HIS A 122 -15.71 49.78 3.59
CA HIS A 122 -16.13 50.94 2.81
C HIS A 122 -17.47 51.50 3.34
N PRO A 123 -17.59 52.82 3.59
CA PRO A 123 -18.84 53.42 4.03
C PRO A 123 -19.94 53.25 2.96
N VAL A 124 -21.15 52.90 3.39
CA VAL A 124 -22.32 52.85 2.51
C VAL A 124 -23.06 54.18 2.62
N ILE A 125 -23.21 54.89 1.50
CA ILE A 125 -23.74 56.27 1.46
C ILE A 125 -25.24 56.34 1.87
N SER A 126 -25.95 55.21 1.94
CA SER A 126 -27.42 55.20 2.00
C SER A 126 -28.06 55.10 3.39
N ASP A 127 -27.31 54.99 4.49
CA ASP A 127 -27.85 55.06 5.85
C ASP A 127 -26.78 55.64 6.79
N GLU A 128 -27.03 56.84 7.33
CA GLU A 128 -26.24 57.54 8.37
C GLU A 128 -24.76 57.14 8.50
N ASP A 129 -23.88 57.51 7.55
CA ASP A 129 -22.39 57.48 7.66
C ASP A 129 -21.76 56.41 8.59
N THR A 130 -22.30 55.18 8.58
CA THR A 130 -21.89 54.12 9.50
C THR A 130 -21.36 52.94 8.70
N LEU A 131 -20.15 52.51 9.05
CA LEU A 131 -19.55 51.31 8.48
C LEU A 131 -20.34 50.09 8.95
N PHE A 132 -20.61 49.16 8.05
CA PHE A 132 -21.29 47.90 8.38
C PHE A 132 -20.52 47.15 9.47
N GLU A 133 -21.22 46.82 10.56
CA GLU A 133 -20.68 46.01 11.65
C GLU A 133 -21.29 44.60 11.60
N PRO A 134 -20.51 43.56 11.26
CA PRO A 134 -20.99 42.19 11.25
C PRO A 134 -21.26 41.71 12.68
N THR A 135 -22.33 40.91 12.85
CA THR A 135 -22.63 40.31 14.16
C THR A 135 -21.58 39.27 14.54
N GLN A 136 -21.52 38.92 15.83
CA GLN A 136 -20.62 37.88 16.34
C GLN A 136 -20.80 36.54 15.60
N GLU A 137 -22.02 36.18 15.25
CA GLU A 137 -22.38 34.95 14.56
C GLU A 137 -21.94 34.97 13.09
N MET A 138 -22.04 36.12 12.42
CA MET A 138 -21.60 36.29 11.04
C MET A 138 -20.10 36.05 10.93
N ILE A 139 -19.30 36.75 11.73
CA ILE A 139 -17.85 36.57 11.71
C ILE A 139 -17.43 35.17 12.21
N ARG A 140 -18.16 34.58 13.17
CA ARG A 140 -17.91 33.20 13.60
C ARG A 140 -18.17 32.20 12.45
N SER A 141 -19.22 32.42 11.67
CA SER A 141 -19.53 31.64 10.47
C SER A 141 -18.44 31.79 9.41
N ASP A 142 -17.99 33.01 9.14
CA ASP A 142 -16.93 33.29 8.17
C ASP A 142 -15.59 32.68 8.58
N ILE A 143 -15.23 32.76 9.86
CA ILE A 143 -14.04 32.10 10.40
C ILE A 143 -14.15 30.59 10.21
N ARG A 144 -15.31 29.99 10.50
CA ARG A 144 -15.50 28.56 10.32
C ARG A 144 -15.39 28.16 8.85
N ASN A 145 -16.10 28.89 7.98
CA ASN A 145 -16.10 28.63 6.56
C ASN A 145 -14.69 28.77 5.99
N SER A 146 -13.95 29.85 6.30
CA SER A 146 -12.58 30.05 5.81
C SER A 146 -11.66 28.88 6.16
N ILE A 147 -11.69 28.41 7.42
CA ILE A 147 -10.90 27.27 7.86
C ILE A 147 -11.29 26.00 7.11
N GLU A 148 -12.59 25.68 7.07
CA GLU A 148 -13.10 24.43 6.47
C GLU A 148 -12.90 24.39 4.95
N VAL A 149 -13.13 25.50 4.24
CA VAL A 149 -13.09 25.50 2.77
C VAL A 149 -11.72 25.78 2.19
N MET A 150 -10.88 26.54 2.91
CA MET A 150 -9.59 27.00 2.41
C MET A 150 -8.46 26.67 3.39
N LEU A 151 -8.37 27.32 4.56
CA LEU A 151 -7.14 27.39 5.35
C LEU A 151 -6.64 26.02 5.86
N SER A 152 -7.54 25.07 6.11
CA SER A 152 -7.17 23.71 6.56
C SER A 152 -6.79 22.75 5.43
N LYS A 153 -7.10 23.09 4.17
CA LYS A 153 -6.84 22.22 3.03
C LYS A 153 -5.40 22.41 2.52
N PRO A 154 -4.68 21.34 2.13
CA PRO A 154 -3.41 21.47 1.42
C PRO A 154 -3.63 22.03 -0.01
N PRO A 155 -2.56 22.49 -0.69
CA PRO A 155 -2.64 23.09 -2.03
C PRO A 155 -3.17 22.20 -3.17
N PHE A 156 -3.60 20.96 -2.94
CA PHE A 156 -3.88 20.00 -3.99
C PHE A 156 -5.32 19.50 -4.06
N MET A 157 -5.77 19.24 -5.30
CA MET A 157 -6.97 18.46 -5.58
C MET A 157 -6.68 17.27 -6.52
N SER A 158 -7.53 16.25 -6.39
CA SER A 158 -7.22 14.83 -6.59
C SER A 158 -6.98 14.30 -8.01
N GLN A 159 -7.27 15.07 -9.07
CA GLN A 159 -7.10 14.56 -10.44
C GLN A 159 -5.72 14.86 -11.02
N LYS A 160 -5.21 16.09 -10.86
CA LYS A 160 -3.84 16.45 -11.26
C LYS A 160 -2.79 15.77 -10.39
N ILE A 161 -3.07 15.57 -9.09
CA ILE A 161 -2.11 14.90 -8.21
C ILE A 161 -1.81 13.47 -8.67
N LEU A 162 -2.79 12.72 -9.19
CA LEU A 162 -2.54 11.38 -9.70
C LEU A 162 -1.60 11.44 -10.91
N SER A 163 -1.84 12.33 -11.88
CA SER A 163 -0.94 12.48 -13.03
C SER A 163 0.46 12.91 -12.60
N THR A 164 0.59 13.88 -11.69
CA THR A 164 1.88 14.32 -11.17
C THR A 164 2.59 13.18 -10.45
N PHE A 165 1.86 12.43 -9.61
CA PHE A 165 2.39 11.30 -8.86
C PHE A 165 2.90 10.20 -9.80
N VAL A 166 2.12 9.80 -10.82
CA VAL A 166 2.52 8.75 -11.77
C VAL A 166 3.70 9.20 -12.64
N ILE A 167 3.72 10.45 -13.12
CA ILE A 167 4.87 10.99 -13.87
C ILE A 167 6.13 11.00 -13.00
N ASP A 168 5.99 11.30 -11.72
CA ASP A 168 7.10 11.30 -10.79
C ASP A 168 7.60 9.88 -10.50
N LEU A 169 6.70 8.91 -10.31
CA LEU A 169 7.05 7.49 -10.19
C LEU A 169 7.81 6.99 -11.42
N GLU A 170 7.35 7.34 -12.62
CA GLU A 170 8.01 7.00 -13.89
C GLU A 170 9.46 7.51 -13.92
N LYS A 171 9.72 8.74 -13.44
CA LYS A 171 11.06 9.33 -13.38
C LYS A 171 12.00 8.64 -12.39
N VAL A 172 11.45 8.09 -11.31
CA VAL A 172 12.24 7.50 -10.22
C VAL A 172 12.24 5.97 -10.18
N LYS A 173 11.61 5.33 -11.18
CA LYS A 173 11.40 3.87 -11.20
C LYS A 173 12.70 3.07 -11.06
N ASP A 174 13.79 3.57 -11.66
CA ASP A 174 15.11 2.93 -11.64
C ASP A 174 16.02 3.44 -10.51
N LEU A 175 15.56 4.42 -9.73
CA LEU A 175 16.39 5.08 -8.70
C LEU A 175 16.30 4.40 -7.32
N PHE A 176 15.24 3.61 -7.06
CA PHE A 176 14.97 3.06 -5.73
C PHE A 176 15.00 1.52 -5.71
N PRO A 177 16.11 0.91 -5.24
CA PRO A 177 16.27 -0.55 -5.24
C PRO A 177 15.45 -1.26 -4.15
N SER A 178 14.88 -0.52 -3.19
CA SER A 178 14.06 -1.09 -2.11
C SER A 178 12.83 -0.25 -1.81
N ASP A 179 11.79 -0.91 -1.31
CA ASP A 179 10.53 -0.26 -0.93
C ASP A 179 10.71 0.71 0.25
N ASN A 180 11.65 0.44 1.15
CA ASN A 180 12.00 1.37 2.23
C ASN A 180 12.56 2.69 1.71
N ALA A 181 13.37 2.67 0.64
CA ALA A 181 13.89 3.89 0.04
C ALA A 181 12.78 4.68 -0.68
N LEU A 182 11.95 3.97 -1.45
CA LEU A 182 10.78 4.55 -2.11
C LEU A 182 9.81 5.17 -1.08
N LYS A 183 9.53 4.48 0.03
CA LYS A 183 8.67 4.95 1.12
C LYS A 183 9.16 6.26 1.69
N LYS A 184 10.45 6.40 2.00
CA LYS A 184 11.04 7.65 2.50
C LYS A 184 10.85 8.81 1.52
N TYR A 185 11.07 8.56 0.22
CA TYR A 185 10.85 9.55 -0.82
C TYR A 185 9.38 10.00 -0.89
N LEU A 186 8.46 9.04 -0.97
CA LEU A 186 7.03 9.30 -1.07
C LEU A 186 6.47 9.94 0.21
N ASP A 187 6.99 9.59 1.39
CA ASP A 187 6.58 10.21 2.65
C ASP A 187 6.92 11.70 2.70
N VAL A 188 8.13 12.07 2.31
CA VAL A 188 8.57 13.47 2.32
C VAL A 188 7.82 14.29 1.28
N LYS A 189 7.67 13.76 0.06
CA LYS A 189 7.11 14.52 -1.07
C LYS A 189 5.59 14.54 -1.14
N TYR A 190 4.93 13.46 -0.67
CA TYR A 190 3.49 13.28 -0.82
C TYR A 190 2.79 12.86 0.48
N PHE A 191 3.13 11.73 1.08
CA PHE A 191 2.25 11.12 2.08
C PHE A 191 2.12 11.91 3.40
N LYS A 192 3.02 12.85 3.70
CA LYS A 192 2.88 13.77 4.85
C LYS A 192 1.89 14.91 4.60
N SER A 193 1.76 15.38 3.37
CA SER A 193 0.90 16.51 3.01
C SER A 193 -0.48 16.08 2.50
N LEU A 194 -0.59 14.85 1.97
CA LEU A 194 -1.84 14.33 1.43
C LEU A 194 -2.78 13.80 2.52
N ASN A 195 -4.05 14.20 2.44
CA ASN A 195 -5.10 13.67 3.30
C ASN A 195 -5.58 12.28 2.82
N LYS A 196 -6.29 11.56 3.71
CA LYS A 196 -6.86 10.23 3.46
C LYS A 196 -7.68 10.13 2.16
N GLY A 197 -8.54 11.13 1.90
CA GLY A 197 -9.39 11.12 0.70
C GLY A 197 -8.59 11.23 -0.60
N VAL A 198 -7.48 11.96 -0.60
CA VAL A 198 -6.58 12.03 -1.76
C VAL A 198 -5.80 10.72 -1.93
N LEU A 199 -5.32 10.12 -0.84
CA LEU A 199 -4.63 8.83 -0.90
C LEU A 199 -5.51 7.73 -1.49
N VAL A 200 -6.79 7.66 -1.09
CA VAL A 200 -7.76 6.71 -1.68
C VAL A 200 -7.92 6.92 -3.19
N LYS A 201 -7.93 8.17 -3.65
CA LYS A 201 -8.03 8.48 -5.09
C LYS A 201 -6.76 8.11 -5.86
N ILE A 202 -5.58 8.33 -5.26
CA ILE A 202 -4.31 7.90 -5.86
C ILE A 202 -4.27 6.37 -5.93
N PHE A 203 -4.63 5.68 -4.84
CA PHE A 203 -4.74 4.23 -4.78
C PHE A 203 -5.65 3.69 -5.89
N LYS A 204 -6.86 4.24 -6.03
CA LYS A 204 -7.81 3.90 -7.09
C LYS A 204 -7.20 4.06 -8.50
N GLY A 205 -6.48 5.16 -8.72
CA GLY A 205 -5.78 5.41 -10.00
C GLY A 205 -4.68 4.39 -10.28
N LEU A 206 -3.82 4.12 -9.29
CA LEU A 206 -2.76 3.13 -9.40
C LEU A 206 -3.31 1.71 -9.61
N TRP A 207 -4.45 1.37 -9.00
CA TRP A 207 -5.13 0.09 -9.24
C TRP A 207 -5.48 -0.08 -10.72
N LYS A 208 -6.10 0.96 -11.32
CA LYS A 208 -6.39 0.95 -12.76
C LYS A 208 -5.12 0.78 -13.59
N PHE A 209 -4.06 1.52 -13.30
CA PHE A 209 -2.82 1.42 -14.07
C PHE A 209 -2.13 0.06 -13.90
N SER A 210 -2.20 -0.53 -12.71
CA SER A 210 -1.53 -1.77 -12.38
C SER A 210 -2.24 -2.99 -12.95
N PHE A 211 -3.57 -3.05 -12.83
CA PHE A 211 -4.34 -4.28 -13.05
C PHE A 211 -5.35 -4.21 -14.19
N ARG A 212 -5.69 -3.02 -14.69
CA ARG A 212 -6.72 -2.85 -15.74
C ARG A 212 -6.15 -2.33 -17.06
N SER A 213 -5.19 -1.42 -17.01
CA SER A 213 -4.69 -0.75 -18.22
C SER A 213 -3.80 -1.67 -19.05
N GLU A 214 -4.05 -1.65 -20.37
CA GLU A 214 -3.27 -2.35 -21.39
C GLU A 214 -2.47 -1.37 -22.27
N GLU A 215 -2.40 -0.10 -21.85
CA GLU A 215 -1.59 0.91 -22.52
C GLU A 215 -0.09 0.68 -22.22
N ALA A 216 0.77 1.02 -23.18
CA ALA A 216 2.21 0.75 -23.09
C ALA A 216 2.87 1.38 -21.83
N LYS A 217 2.53 2.63 -21.51
CA LYS A 217 3.11 3.34 -20.36
C LYS A 217 2.74 2.72 -19.00
N PRO A 218 1.46 2.42 -18.70
CA PRO A 218 1.09 1.67 -17.51
C PRO A 218 1.73 0.29 -17.41
N ILE A 219 1.89 -0.43 -18.53
CA ILE A 219 2.59 -1.72 -18.56
C ILE A 219 4.06 -1.56 -18.17
N GLU A 220 4.77 -0.60 -18.80
CA GLU A 220 6.20 -0.34 -18.54
C GLU A 220 6.46 0.06 -17.07
N ASN A 221 5.51 0.79 -16.47
CA ASN A 221 5.64 1.31 -15.11
C ASN A 221 4.85 0.48 -14.07
N ARG A 222 4.40 -0.73 -14.42
CA ARG A 222 3.54 -1.55 -13.55
C ARG A 222 4.19 -1.84 -12.20
N ASP A 223 5.47 -2.21 -12.18
CA ASP A 223 6.19 -2.55 -10.94
C ASP A 223 6.20 -1.37 -9.96
N ILE A 224 6.69 -0.19 -10.39
CA ILE A 224 6.75 1.00 -9.53
C ILE A 224 5.36 1.47 -9.08
N ASN A 225 4.34 1.33 -9.93
CA ASN A 225 2.96 1.66 -9.59
C ASN A 225 2.43 0.73 -8.48
N ILE A 226 2.68 -0.57 -8.57
CA ILE A 226 2.27 -1.54 -7.55
C ILE A 226 3.01 -1.30 -6.24
N ARG A 227 4.31 -1.05 -6.29
CA ARG A 227 5.12 -0.74 -5.10
C ARG A 227 4.60 0.50 -4.39
N ALA A 228 4.36 1.59 -5.11
CA ALA A 228 3.76 2.81 -4.54
C ALA A 228 2.35 2.57 -3.98
N MET A 229 1.53 1.80 -4.69
CA MET A 229 0.18 1.43 -4.25
C MET A 229 0.20 0.59 -2.97
N ARG A 230 1.16 -0.34 -2.82
CA ARG A 230 1.36 -1.12 -1.60
C ARG A 230 1.73 -0.23 -0.43
N LEU A 231 2.61 0.75 -0.63
CA LEU A 231 2.96 1.73 0.40
C LEU A 231 1.77 2.60 0.84
N ILE A 232 0.88 2.97 -0.09
CA ILE A 232 -0.37 3.67 0.24
C ILE A 232 -1.30 2.74 1.05
N PHE A 233 -1.39 1.48 0.65
CA PHE A 233 -2.20 0.47 1.33
C PHE A 233 -1.72 0.24 2.77
N GLU A 234 -0.42 0.09 3.01
CA GLU A 234 0.17 -0.06 4.35
C GLU A 234 -0.11 1.13 5.26
N LYS A 235 -0.20 2.35 4.69
CA LYS A 235 -0.38 3.58 5.46
C LYS A 235 -1.78 3.68 6.09
N ASP A 236 -2.81 3.21 5.39
CA ASP A 236 -4.20 3.19 5.88
C ASP A 236 -4.98 2.05 5.21
N ARG A 237 -4.67 0.80 5.65
CA ARG A 237 -5.28 -0.42 5.11
C ARG A 237 -6.80 -0.35 5.13
N GLN A 238 -7.38 0.08 6.25
CA GLN A 238 -8.83 0.15 6.42
C GLN A 238 -9.47 1.08 5.39
N ALA A 239 -8.91 2.27 5.16
CA ALA A 239 -9.43 3.18 4.12
C ALA A 239 -9.47 2.54 2.73
N MET A 240 -8.42 1.82 2.36
CA MET A 240 -8.30 1.25 1.02
C MET A 240 -9.27 0.08 0.86
N VAL A 241 -9.37 -0.81 1.85
CA VAL A 241 -10.36 -1.89 1.88
C VAL A 241 -11.79 -1.34 1.81
N ASP A 242 -12.11 -0.32 2.59
CA ASP A 242 -13.43 0.33 2.56
C ASP A 242 -13.73 0.94 1.19
N SER A 243 -12.73 1.55 0.54
CA SER A 243 -12.89 2.10 -0.80
C SER A 243 -13.13 1.02 -1.86
N ILE A 244 -12.51 -0.16 -1.71
CA ILE A 244 -12.72 -1.30 -2.60
C ILE A 244 -14.13 -1.85 -2.42
N LYS A 245 -14.58 -2.02 -1.17
CA LYS A 245 -15.94 -2.45 -0.85
C LYS A 245 -17.00 -1.50 -1.42
N ALA A 246 -16.77 -0.19 -1.30
CA ALA A 246 -17.70 0.83 -1.78
C ALA A 246 -17.82 0.87 -3.31
N GLU A 247 -16.78 0.46 -4.05
CA GLU A 247 -16.73 0.53 -5.52
C GLU A 247 -16.31 -0.81 -6.15
N ALA A 248 -16.85 -1.93 -5.68
CA ALA A 248 -16.48 -3.29 -6.11
C ALA A 248 -16.42 -3.46 -7.63
N ALA A 249 -17.41 -2.94 -8.37
CA ALA A 249 -17.47 -3.01 -9.82
C ALA A 249 -16.28 -2.32 -10.52
N TYR A 250 -15.74 -1.24 -9.93
CA TYR A 250 -14.57 -0.56 -10.47
C TYR A 250 -13.31 -1.42 -10.30
N TYR A 251 -13.10 -1.96 -9.10
CA TYR A 251 -11.91 -2.72 -8.75
C TYR A 251 -11.90 -4.12 -9.36
N SER A 252 -13.08 -4.66 -9.67
CA SER A 252 -13.27 -5.95 -10.36
C SER A 252 -13.06 -5.86 -11.86
N ASN A 253 -13.06 -4.66 -12.43
CA ASN A 253 -12.73 -4.46 -13.84
C ASN A 253 -11.20 -4.52 -14.02
N ILE A 254 -10.68 -5.73 -14.19
CA ILE A 254 -9.26 -6.03 -14.40
C ILE A 254 -9.00 -6.49 -15.83
N SER A 255 -7.75 -6.40 -16.27
CA SER A 255 -7.30 -6.87 -17.58
C SER A 255 -7.30 -8.40 -17.66
N ASN A 256 -7.49 -8.93 -18.87
CA ASN A 256 -7.34 -10.35 -19.16
C ASN A 256 -5.87 -10.77 -19.35
N ASN A 257 -4.93 -9.82 -19.26
CA ASN A 257 -3.49 -10.08 -19.36
C ASN A 257 -3.02 -10.92 -18.15
N PRO A 258 -2.42 -12.10 -18.37
CA PRO A 258 -1.92 -12.96 -17.30
C PRO A 258 -0.95 -12.27 -16.34
N ASP A 259 -0.10 -11.38 -16.81
CA ASP A 259 0.88 -10.70 -15.96
C ASP A 259 0.23 -9.65 -15.05
N ALA A 260 -0.83 -9.00 -15.51
CA ALA A 260 -1.64 -8.11 -14.67
C ALA A 260 -2.38 -8.89 -13.57
N ILE A 261 -2.93 -10.07 -13.91
CA ILE A 261 -3.62 -10.95 -12.95
C ILE A 261 -2.64 -11.53 -11.93
N LYS A 262 -1.46 -12.01 -12.38
CA LYS A 262 -0.38 -12.47 -11.51
C LYS A 262 0.06 -11.38 -10.53
N ALA A 263 0.26 -10.16 -11.02
CA ALA A 263 0.61 -9.02 -10.20
C ALA A 263 -0.48 -8.67 -9.18
N LEU A 264 -1.76 -8.84 -9.55
CA LEU A 264 -2.88 -8.69 -8.61
C LEU A 264 -2.84 -9.76 -7.51
N ILE A 265 -2.62 -11.04 -7.86
CA ILE A 265 -2.51 -12.15 -6.89
C ILE A 265 -1.38 -11.88 -5.88
N GLU A 266 -0.22 -11.41 -6.34
CA GLU A 266 0.88 -11.01 -5.47
C GLU A 266 0.53 -9.79 -4.59
N PHE A 267 -0.29 -8.87 -5.11
CA PHE A 267 -0.75 -7.71 -4.34
C PHE A 267 -1.67 -8.13 -3.19
N ILE A 268 -2.67 -8.98 -3.49
CA ILE A 268 -3.72 -9.37 -2.53
C ILE A 268 -3.41 -10.65 -1.75
N SER A 269 -2.18 -11.17 -1.81
CA SER A 269 -1.78 -12.47 -1.25
C SER A 269 -2.37 -12.78 0.14
N MET A 270 -2.27 -11.83 1.09
CA MET A 270 -2.82 -11.95 2.45
C MET A 270 -4.15 -11.19 2.66
N GLU A 271 -4.70 -10.59 1.62
CA GLU A 271 -5.80 -9.62 1.69
C GLU A 271 -7.15 -10.24 1.31
N LYS A 272 -7.62 -11.17 2.16
CA LYS A 272 -8.92 -11.84 1.99
C LYS A 272 -10.09 -10.87 1.85
N ASP A 273 -10.09 -9.77 2.59
CA ASP A 273 -11.10 -8.72 2.49
C ASP A 273 -11.22 -8.13 1.07
N ILE A 274 -10.07 -7.93 0.41
CA ILE A 274 -10.04 -7.40 -0.96
C ILE A 274 -10.62 -8.44 -1.90
N TYR A 275 -10.13 -9.68 -1.83
CA TYR A 275 -10.61 -10.76 -2.70
C TYR A 275 -12.13 -10.98 -2.56
N ASN A 276 -12.64 -10.98 -1.33
CA ASN A 276 -14.07 -11.14 -1.06
C ASN A 276 -14.92 -10.02 -1.68
N SER A 277 -14.39 -8.80 -1.69
CA SER A 277 -15.05 -7.62 -2.26
C SER A 277 -15.05 -7.59 -3.79
N LEU A 278 -14.24 -8.42 -4.46
CA LEU A 278 -14.26 -8.52 -5.92
C LEU A 278 -15.48 -9.29 -6.43
N ASP A 279 -15.98 -8.86 -7.58
CA ASP A 279 -17.10 -9.49 -8.29
C ASP A 279 -16.69 -10.87 -8.85
N ALA A 280 -17.69 -11.68 -9.18
CA ALA A 280 -17.49 -13.01 -9.76
C ALA A 280 -16.63 -12.98 -11.03
N SER A 281 -16.78 -11.95 -11.88
CA SER A 281 -15.99 -11.80 -13.12
C SER A 281 -14.49 -11.76 -12.87
N ALA A 282 -14.03 -10.95 -11.90
CA ALA A 282 -12.62 -10.88 -11.53
C ALA A 282 -12.13 -12.20 -10.94
N LYS A 283 -12.95 -12.85 -10.11
CA LYS A 283 -12.63 -14.15 -9.50
C LYS A 283 -12.47 -15.24 -10.56
N GLU A 284 -13.30 -15.26 -11.61
CA GLU A 284 -13.16 -16.19 -12.74
C GLU A 284 -11.87 -15.97 -13.56
N LEU A 285 -11.32 -14.76 -13.60
CA LEU A 285 -10.03 -14.49 -14.23
C LEU A 285 -8.84 -14.93 -13.37
N ILE A 286 -8.96 -14.83 -12.04
CA ILE A 286 -7.92 -15.22 -11.07
C ILE A 286 -7.79 -16.75 -10.96
N LYS A 287 -8.92 -17.48 -10.92
CA LYS A 287 -8.98 -18.93 -10.70
C LYS A 287 -8.05 -19.74 -11.62
N PRO A 288 -8.02 -19.52 -12.96
CA PRO A 288 -7.14 -20.28 -13.85
C PRO A 288 -5.65 -20.17 -13.50
N ILE A 289 -5.17 -18.98 -13.11
CA ILE A 289 -3.75 -18.78 -12.74
C ILE A 289 -3.42 -19.60 -11.50
N ILE A 290 -4.27 -19.53 -10.47
CA ILE A 290 -4.14 -20.28 -9.22
C ILE A 290 -4.25 -21.80 -9.45
N ASN A 291 -5.13 -22.24 -10.35
CA ASN A 291 -5.36 -23.66 -10.63
C ASN A 291 -4.26 -24.29 -11.50
N ASN A 292 -3.56 -23.50 -12.32
CA ASN A 292 -2.55 -24.03 -13.24
C ASN A 292 -1.11 -23.78 -12.77
N ASN A 293 -0.87 -22.84 -11.86
CA ASN A 293 0.47 -22.55 -11.34
C ASN A 293 0.54 -22.73 -9.83
N ILE A 294 1.29 -23.76 -9.40
CA ILE A 294 1.48 -24.11 -7.98
C ILE A 294 2.18 -22.99 -7.19
N SER A 295 3.08 -22.23 -7.83
CA SER A 295 3.77 -21.11 -7.18
C SER A 295 2.79 -20.00 -6.83
N TYR A 296 1.87 -19.65 -7.74
CA TYR A 296 0.82 -18.65 -7.45
C TYR A 296 -0.26 -19.19 -6.52
N PHE A 297 -0.56 -20.48 -6.57
CA PHE A 297 -1.41 -21.11 -5.56
C PHE A 297 -0.81 -20.97 -4.17
N GLY A 298 0.49 -21.21 -4.02
CA GLY A 298 1.16 -21.18 -2.72
C GLY A 298 1.03 -19.87 -1.95
N ILE A 299 0.92 -18.74 -2.66
CA ILE A 299 0.80 -17.41 -2.05
C ILE A 299 -0.65 -16.91 -2.00
N ALA A 300 -1.62 -17.69 -2.45
CA ALA A 300 -3.01 -17.25 -2.55
C ALA A 300 -3.78 -17.44 -1.23
N PHE A 301 -3.20 -17.05 -0.10
CA PHE A 301 -3.79 -17.23 1.24
C PHE A 301 -5.20 -16.64 1.36
N PHE A 302 -5.52 -15.61 0.58
CA PHE A 302 -6.85 -15.01 0.49
C PHE A 302 -8.00 -15.96 0.09
N ILE A 303 -7.71 -17.15 -0.44
CA ILE A 303 -8.74 -18.14 -0.81
C ILE A 303 -9.15 -19.08 0.34
N SER A 304 -8.42 -19.06 1.45
CA SER A 304 -8.62 -19.96 2.60
C SER A 304 -9.20 -19.23 3.81
N GLU A 305 -9.73 -19.96 4.79
CA GLU A 305 -10.24 -19.37 6.04
C GLU A 305 -9.11 -18.93 6.97
N SER A 306 -8.01 -19.70 7.01
CA SER A 306 -6.82 -19.32 7.75
C SER A 306 -5.54 -19.56 6.93
N PRO A 307 -4.43 -18.88 7.28
CA PRO A 307 -3.13 -19.16 6.68
C PRO A 307 -2.67 -20.61 6.92
N GLU A 308 -2.93 -21.18 8.10
CA GLU A 308 -2.66 -22.58 8.43
C GLU A 308 -3.39 -23.55 7.50
N GLU A 309 -4.69 -23.34 7.28
CA GLU A 309 -5.48 -24.14 6.33
C GLU A 309 -4.87 -24.06 4.93
N HIS A 310 -4.45 -22.86 4.50
CA HIS A 310 -3.84 -22.68 3.20
C HIS A 310 -2.52 -23.43 3.06
N VAL A 311 -1.63 -23.38 4.05
CA VAL A 311 -0.37 -24.13 4.05
C VAL A 311 -0.65 -25.63 3.85
N ASN A 312 -1.63 -26.17 4.57
CA ASN A 312 -2.06 -27.56 4.44
C ASN A 312 -2.63 -27.88 3.04
N LEU A 313 -3.39 -26.96 2.44
CA LEU A 313 -3.85 -27.12 1.05
C LEU A 313 -2.70 -27.14 0.05
N VAL A 314 -1.63 -26.35 0.27
CA VAL A 314 -0.42 -26.37 -0.56
C VAL A 314 0.31 -27.71 -0.43
N ILE A 315 0.49 -28.20 0.79
CA ILE A 315 1.09 -29.52 1.09
C ILE A 315 0.33 -30.63 0.36
N ASN A 316 -1.00 -30.66 0.52
CA ASN A 316 -1.85 -31.66 -0.12
C ASN A 316 -1.77 -31.58 -1.63
N ARG A 317 -1.79 -30.36 -2.19
CA ARG A 317 -1.71 -30.19 -3.64
C ARG A 317 -0.39 -30.68 -4.22
N ILE A 318 0.74 -30.46 -3.53
CA ILE A 318 2.04 -31.01 -3.93
C ILE A 318 1.99 -32.54 -3.93
N SER A 319 1.50 -33.13 -2.82
CA SER A 319 1.46 -34.58 -2.65
C SER A 319 0.52 -35.28 -3.64
N ASP A 320 -0.67 -34.72 -3.88
CA ASP A 320 -1.71 -35.34 -4.70
C ASP A 320 -1.48 -35.16 -6.20
N LYS A 321 -1.01 -33.97 -6.62
CA LYS A 321 -0.95 -33.61 -8.05
C LYS A 321 0.46 -33.61 -8.62
N TYR A 322 1.48 -33.42 -7.78
CA TYR A 322 2.86 -33.19 -8.20
C TYR A 322 3.86 -34.28 -7.81
N TYR A 323 3.39 -35.48 -7.41
CA TYR A 323 4.29 -36.62 -7.22
C TYR A 323 5.14 -36.87 -8.48
N LYS A 324 6.46 -36.69 -8.34
CA LYS A 324 7.46 -36.77 -9.41
C LYS A 324 7.20 -35.84 -10.60
N LYS A 325 6.61 -34.67 -10.37
CA LYS A 325 6.38 -33.66 -11.42
C LYS A 325 7.00 -32.32 -11.04
N TYR A 326 7.38 -31.56 -12.05
CA TYR A 326 7.89 -30.21 -11.87
C TYR A 326 6.79 -29.22 -11.50
N GLY A 327 7.16 -28.26 -10.65
CA GLY A 327 6.40 -27.02 -10.47
C GLY A 327 6.83 -25.92 -11.45
N ASP A 328 6.73 -24.68 -11.00
CA ASP A 328 7.13 -23.47 -11.73
C ASP A 328 8.67 -23.40 -11.88
N ASN A 329 9.18 -23.38 -13.12
CA ASN A 329 10.62 -23.40 -13.43
C ASN A 329 11.39 -24.50 -12.67
N GLY A 330 10.76 -25.67 -12.52
CA GLY A 330 11.35 -26.82 -11.82
C GLY A 330 11.27 -26.77 -10.29
N ASN A 331 10.68 -25.73 -9.69
CA ASN A 331 10.43 -25.62 -8.26
C ASN A 331 8.93 -25.55 -7.93
N PHE A 332 8.47 -26.06 -6.79
CA PHE A 332 7.05 -25.89 -6.42
C PHE A 332 6.67 -24.42 -6.20
N LEU A 333 7.47 -23.69 -5.41
CA LEU A 333 7.38 -22.24 -5.29
C LEU A 333 8.65 -21.60 -5.85
N ASN A 334 8.50 -20.55 -6.66
CA ASN A 334 9.64 -19.74 -7.09
C ASN A 334 10.26 -18.99 -5.90
N SER A 335 11.49 -18.47 -6.04
CA SER A 335 12.24 -17.89 -4.92
C SER A 335 11.51 -16.74 -4.22
N LYS A 336 10.81 -15.88 -4.96
CA LYS A 336 10.03 -14.76 -4.40
C LYS A 336 8.84 -15.26 -3.59
N HIS A 337 8.08 -16.20 -4.16
CA HIS A 337 6.90 -16.75 -3.52
C HIS A 337 7.24 -17.62 -2.31
N LEU A 338 8.36 -18.37 -2.37
CA LEU A 338 8.86 -19.11 -1.23
C LEU A 338 9.27 -18.19 -0.07
N ALA A 339 9.91 -17.05 -0.38
CA ALA A 339 10.26 -16.07 0.65
C ALA A 339 9.02 -15.50 1.34
N LEU A 340 7.97 -15.15 0.56
CA LEU A 340 6.69 -14.69 1.09
C LEU A 340 5.98 -15.79 1.91
N PHE A 341 5.94 -17.02 1.39
CA PHE A 341 5.34 -18.15 2.09
C PHE A 341 6.01 -18.40 3.44
N LYS A 342 7.36 -18.36 3.45
CA LYS A 342 8.15 -18.50 4.67
C LYS A 342 7.91 -17.36 5.65
N SER A 343 7.83 -16.11 5.18
CA SER A 343 7.60 -14.95 6.07
C SER A 343 6.23 -15.06 6.74
N VAL A 344 5.19 -15.42 6.00
CA VAL A 344 3.84 -15.67 6.55
C VAL A 344 3.87 -16.77 7.61
N CYS A 345 4.53 -17.90 7.33
CA CYS A 345 4.60 -18.98 8.31
C CYS A 345 5.36 -18.56 9.57
N THR A 346 6.45 -17.81 9.43
CA THR A 346 7.26 -17.35 10.57
C THR A 346 6.51 -16.30 11.41
N GLU A 347 5.84 -15.34 10.77
CA GLU A 347 5.11 -14.27 11.46
C GLU A 347 3.90 -14.78 12.24
N LEU A 348 3.32 -15.91 11.80
CA LEU A 348 2.13 -16.51 12.40
C LEU A 348 2.41 -17.73 13.29
N GLY A 349 3.67 -18.12 13.47
CA GLY A 349 4.04 -19.27 14.29
C GLY A 349 3.65 -20.63 13.69
N LEU A 350 3.69 -20.73 12.35
CA LEU A 350 3.38 -21.93 11.57
C LEU A 350 4.65 -22.70 11.15
N GLU A 351 5.66 -22.75 12.02
CA GLU A 351 6.94 -23.38 11.69
C GLU A 351 6.79 -24.90 11.53
N SER A 352 5.81 -25.52 12.18
CA SER A 352 5.54 -26.95 12.03
C SER A 352 4.97 -27.27 10.65
N GLU A 353 4.00 -26.51 10.21
CA GLU A 353 3.36 -26.65 8.91
C GLU A 353 4.35 -26.29 7.80
N TYR A 354 5.24 -25.31 8.02
CA TYR A 354 6.33 -25.01 7.08
C TYR A 354 7.33 -26.18 6.96
N ARG A 355 7.60 -26.89 8.06
CA ARG A 355 8.40 -28.13 8.06
C ARG A 355 7.69 -29.24 7.27
N ASP A 356 6.39 -29.41 7.44
CA ASP A 356 5.58 -30.36 6.67
C ASP A 356 5.59 -30.03 5.17
N PHE A 357 5.50 -28.75 4.81
CA PHE A 357 5.71 -28.27 3.45
C PHE A 357 7.09 -28.64 2.90
N GLY A 358 8.14 -28.47 3.70
CA GLY A 358 9.50 -28.87 3.35
C GLY A 358 9.63 -30.37 3.06
N ILE A 359 9.05 -31.20 3.93
CA ILE A 359 8.97 -32.66 3.74
C ILE A 359 8.21 -32.99 2.45
N ALA A 360 7.04 -32.38 2.25
CA ALA A 360 6.23 -32.60 1.05
C ALA A 360 6.99 -32.24 -0.23
N CYS A 361 7.78 -31.16 -0.23
CA CYS A 361 8.61 -30.79 -1.37
C CYS A 361 9.67 -31.86 -1.66
N PHE A 362 10.41 -32.29 -0.63
CA PHE A 362 11.46 -33.29 -0.78
C PHE A 362 10.92 -34.63 -1.27
N ILE A 363 9.91 -35.20 -0.60
CA ILE A 363 9.41 -36.55 -0.94
C ILE A 363 8.71 -36.63 -2.30
N ASN A 364 8.26 -35.50 -2.86
CA ASN A 364 7.63 -35.42 -4.18
C ASN A 364 8.58 -34.98 -5.30
N SER A 365 9.89 -34.87 -5.04
CA SER A 365 10.91 -34.46 -6.01
C SER A 365 10.80 -35.22 -7.34
N ALA A 366 10.88 -34.47 -8.44
CA ALA A 366 10.79 -34.97 -9.80
C ALA A 366 12.10 -35.58 -10.33
N ASP A 367 13.23 -35.10 -9.80
CA ASP A 367 14.56 -35.58 -10.15
C ASP A 367 15.52 -35.49 -8.95
N PHE A 368 16.74 -35.96 -9.13
CA PHE A 368 17.80 -35.91 -8.12
C PHE A 368 18.23 -34.48 -7.76
N GLU A 369 18.29 -33.56 -8.73
CA GLU A 369 18.71 -32.18 -8.48
C GLU A 369 17.74 -31.47 -7.52
N ARG A 370 16.43 -31.64 -7.73
CA ARG A 370 15.40 -31.06 -6.86
C ARG A 370 15.38 -31.74 -5.50
N ALA A 371 15.61 -33.06 -5.45
CA ALA A 371 15.74 -33.78 -4.18
C ALA A 371 16.91 -33.23 -3.35
N ASP A 372 18.05 -32.96 -3.97
CA ASP A 372 19.21 -32.37 -3.30
C ASP A 372 18.92 -30.95 -2.81
N ILE A 373 18.34 -30.10 -3.68
CA ILE A 373 17.95 -28.72 -3.32
C ILE A 373 16.97 -28.72 -2.13
N TYR A 374 15.96 -29.58 -2.14
CA TYR A 374 14.97 -29.64 -1.07
C TYR A 374 15.51 -30.27 0.21
N PHE A 375 16.40 -31.26 0.10
CA PHE A 375 17.07 -31.81 1.27
C PHE A 375 17.88 -30.74 2.01
N ASP A 376 18.75 -30.03 1.30
CA ASP A 376 19.62 -29.00 1.90
C ASP A 376 18.83 -27.82 2.47
N ARG A 377 17.75 -27.45 1.77
CA ARG A 377 16.94 -26.29 2.13
C ARG A 377 16.01 -26.58 3.30
N PHE A 378 15.37 -27.75 3.29
CA PHE A 378 14.25 -28.03 4.19
C PHE A 378 14.50 -29.18 5.16
N ILE A 379 15.29 -30.19 4.81
CA ILE A 379 15.41 -31.40 5.61
C ILE A 379 16.58 -31.31 6.57
N ASP A 380 17.80 -31.16 6.05
CA ASP A 380 19.05 -31.32 6.80
C ASP A 380 19.10 -30.46 8.07
N LYS A 381 18.69 -29.19 7.95
CA LYS A 381 18.72 -28.21 9.05
C LYS A 381 17.64 -28.40 10.10
N ASN A 382 16.64 -29.24 9.84
CA ASN A 382 15.46 -29.41 10.69
C ASN A 382 15.36 -30.80 11.32
N LEU A 383 16.30 -31.72 11.02
CA LEU A 383 16.26 -33.10 11.49
C LEU A 383 16.07 -33.23 13.00
N ASP A 384 16.76 -32.39 13.79
CA ASP A 384 16.72 -32.44 15.25
C ASP A 384 15.41 -31.92 15.86
N ILE A 385 14.64 -31.14 15.11
CA ILE A 385 13.42 -30.46 15.59
C ILE A 385 12.13 -31.03 15.00
N TYR A 386 12.21 -32.02 14.11
CA TYR A 386 11.02 -32.72 13.62
C TYR A 386 10.29 -33.46 14.75
N SER A 387 8.97 -33.46 14.68
CA SER A 387 8.12 -34.33 15.49
C SER A 387 8.25 -35.78 15.03
N SER A 388 7.81 -36.72 15.87
CA SER A 388 7.77 -38.15 15.49
C SER A 388 6.92 -38.38 14.25
N ASP A 389 5.78 -37.69 14.11
CA ASP A 389 4.91 -37.79 12.93
C ASP A 389 5.59 -37.26 11.66
N GLN A 390 6.33 -36.14 11.77
CA GLN A 390 7.12 -35.56 10.69
C GLN A 390 8.22 -36.50 10.21
N ILE A 391 8.94 -37.11 11.15
CA ILE A 391 9.94 -38.13 10.85
C ILE A 391 9.33 -39.33 10.12
N LEU A 392 8.17 -39.82 10.58
CA LEU A 392 7.49 -40.93 9.93
C LEU A 392 7.06 -40.57 8.50
N ALA A 393 6.50 -39.38 8.29
CA ALA A 393 6.15 -38.89 6.96
C ALA A 393 7.36 -38.81 6.03
N LEU A 394 8.48 -38.29 6.54
CA LEU A 394 9.75 -38.18 5.81
C LEU A 394 10.30 -39.56 5.42
N LEU A 395 10.36 -40.51 6.35
CA LEU A 395 10.83 -41.88 6.09
C LEU A 395 9.95 -42.59 5.06
N ASN A 396 8.63 -42.56 5.28
CA ASN A 396 7.66 -43.19 4.38
C ASN A 396 7.74 -42.64 2.96
N GLY A 397 7.86 -41.31 2.81
CA GLY A 397 7.98 -40.66 1.52
C GLY A 397 9.33 -40.91 0.85
N ALA A 398 10.44 -40.78 1.59
CA ALA A 398 11.78 -41.01 1.09
C ALA A 398 11.97 -42.46 0.61
N ASN A 399 11.40 -43.44 1.31
CA ASN A 399 11.45 -44.85 0.93
C ASN A 399 10.64 -45.16 -0.35
N LYS A 400 9.59 -44.38 -0.65
CA LYS A 400 8.74 -44.60 -1.84
C LYS A 400 9.26 -43.90 -3.09
N ASN A 401 9.92 -42.76 -2.96
CA ASN A 401 10.41 -42.00 -4.09
C ASN A 401 11.88 -42.34 -4.40
N ASN A 402 12.14 -42.98 -5.54
CA ASN A 402 13.50 -43.28 -5.99
C ASN A 402 14.36 -42.04 -6.23
N GLN A 403 13.77 -40.87 -6.47
CA GLN A 403 14.53 -39.61 -6.53
C GLN A 403 15.11 -39.24 -5.17
N CYS A 404 14.48 -39.68 -4.08
CA CYS A 404 14.98 -39.52 -2.72
C CYS A 404 16.00 -40.62 -2.39
N TYR A 405 15.59 -41.90 -2.36
CA TYR A 405 16.47 -42.94 -1.83
C TYR A 405 17.65 -43.33 -2.76
N TRP A 406 17.50 -43.17 -4.08
CA TRP A 406 18.49 -43.69 -5.05
C TRP A 406 19.51 -42.65 -5.52
N ARG A 407 19.36 -41.38 -5.14
CA ARG A 407 20.31 -40.33 -5.51
C ARG A 407 21.69 -40.59 -4.90
N ASN A 408 22.76 -40.14 -5.55
CA ASN A 408 24.14 -40.40 -5.10
C ASN A 408 24.37 -40.01 -3.64
N ARG A 409 23.85 -38.86 -3.21
CA ARG A 409 23.94 -38.38 -1.82
C ARG A 409 23.19 -39.22 -0.79
N SER A 410 22.28 -40.09 -1.23
CA SER A 410 21.53 -41.02 -0.39
C SER A 410 22.12 -42.43 -0.42
N ARG A 411 22.50 -42.91 -1.60
CA ARG A 411 23.04 -44.27 -1.79
C ARG A 411 24.51 -44.40 -1.37
N ASN A 412 25.30 -43.41 -1.76
CA ASN A 412 26.74 -43.36 -1.54
C ASN A 412 27.14 -42.23 -0.58
N GLY A 413 26.27 -41.25 -0.39
CA GLY A 413 26.41 -40.20 0.62
C GLY A 413 25.59 -40.47 1.88
N ASN A 414 25.53 -39.47 2.76
CA ASN A 414 25.05 -39.64 4.13
C ASN A 414 23.59 -39.20 4.35
N ASP A 415 22.88 -38.66 3.35
CA ASP A 415 21.59 -38.00 3.56
C ASP A 415 20.52 -38.96 4.13
N SER A 416 20.37 -40.15 3.57
CA SER A 416 19.41 -41.14 4.10
C SER A 416 19.83 -41.70 5.46
N ILE A 417 21.12 -41.81 5.73
CA ILE A 417 21.63 -42.22 7.04
C ILE A 417 21.32 -41.13 8.08
N ARG A 418 21.46 -39.84 7.73
CA ARG A 418 21.09 -38.70 8.59
C ARG A 418 19.60 -38.74 8.94
N ILE A 419 18.73 -38.98 7.96
CA ILE A 419 17.28 -39.13 8.22
C ILE A 419 17.03 -40.31 9.18
N LEU A 420 17.65 -41.46 8.93
CA LEU A 420 17.48 -42.65 9.77
C LEU A 420 17.99 -42.44 11.20
N LYS A 421 19.13 -41.76 11.39
CA LYS A 421 19.66 -41.42 12.71
C LYS A 421 18.73 -40.49 13.48
N ALA A 422 18.28 -39.41 12.86
CA ALA A 422 17.30 -38.52 13.46
C ALA A 422 16.01 -39.28 13.84
N ALA A 423 15.61 -40.25 13.02
CA ALA A 423 14.46 -41.07 13.33
C ALA A 423 14.68 -42.00 14.53
N LYS A 424 15.87 -42.61 14.66
CA LYS A 424 16.23 -43.44 15.81
C LYS A 424 16.14 -42.68 17.13
N ASP A 425 16.48 -41.38 17.12
CA ASP A 425 16.43 -40.52 18.31
C ASP A 425 15.01 -40.04 18.65
N LYS A 426 14.11 -39.99 17.66
CA LYS A 426 12.75 -39.42 17.80
C LYS A 426 11.62 -40.46 17.92
N LEU A 427 11.84 -41.67 17.44
CA LEU A 427 10.84 -42.73 17.45
C LEU A 427 10.97 -43.60 18.71
N PRO A 428 9.90 -44.30 19.13
CA PRO A 428 9.94 -45.16 20.30
C PRO A 428 11.03 -46.23 20.22
N ILE A 429 11.61 -46.57 21.37
CA ILE A 429 12.56 -47.67 21.49
C ILE A 429 11.92 -48.96 20.96
N GLY A 430 12.59 -49.64 20.03
CA GLY A 430 12.08 -50.85 19.38
C GLY A 430 11.24 -50.59 18.13
N PHE A 431 11.19 -49.36 17.61
CA PHE A 431 10.60 -49.07 16.31
C PHE A 431 11.24 -49.95 15.21
N ASP A 432 10.41 -50.60 14.41
CA ASP A 432 10.86 -51.50 13.34
C ASP A 432 11.23 -50.72 12.08
N PHE A 433 12.53 -50.45 11.89
CA PHE A 433 13.04 -49.80 10.68
C PHE A 433 13.14 -50.75 9.47
N SER A 434 13.00 -52.07 9.66
CA SER A 434 13.13 -53.04 8.55
C SER A 434 12.01 -52.90 7.51
N ILE A 435 10.92 -52.21 7.84
CA ILE A 435 9.84 -51.87 6.91
C ILE A 435 10.28 -50.92 5.77
N TYR A 436 11.47 -50.33 5.86
CA TYR A 436 12.01 -49.38 4.88
C TYR A 436 13.05 -50.00 3.95
N ASP A 437 12.61 -50.93 3.10
CA ASP A 437 13.48 -51.75 2.22
C ASP A 437 14.40 -50.97 1.26
N ASN A 438 14.04 -49.73 0.89
CA ASN A 438 14.85 -48.92 -0.03
C ASN A 438 15.84 -47.98 0.68
N LEU A 439 15.77 -47.88 2.02
CA LEU A 439 16.68 -47.07 2.82
C LEU A 439 17.82 -47.95 3.39
N PRO A 440 19.03 -47.41 3.57
CA PRO A 440 20.17 -48.15 4.10
C PRO A 440 20.07 -48.32 5.63
N VAL A 441 19.06 -49.06 6.09
CA VAL A 441 18.76 -49.29 7.52
C VAL A 441 19.89 -50.04 8.22
N ASP A 442 20.58 -50.94 7.50
CA ASP A 442 21.79 -51.63 7.95
C ASP A 442 22.91 -50.67 8.36
N LYS A 443 22.88 -49.43 7.82
CA LYS A 443 23.90 -48.42 8.04
C LYS A 443 23.55 -47.37 9.09
N ILE A 444 22.41 -47.50 9.77
CA ILE A 444 21.90 -46.50 10.72
C ILE A 444 22.90 -46.16 11.84
N ASP A 445 23.70 -47.14 12.25
CA ASP A 445 24.68 -47.02 13.34
C ASP A 445 26.11 -46.71 12.87
N HIS A 446 26.36 -46.58 11.56
CA HIS A 446 27.70 -46.19 11.08
C HIS A 446 28.03 -44.75 11.48
N VAL A 447 29.24 -44.53 11.97
CA VAL A 447 29.79 -43.18 12.16
C VAL A 447 29.91 -42.53 10.78
N LEU A 448 29.28 -41.36 10.62
CA LEU A 448 29.41 -40.60 9.38
C LEU A 448 30.78 -39.95 9.40
N GLU A 449 31.61 -40.15 8.37
CA GLU A 449 32.79 -39.31 8.17
C GLU A 449 32.30 -37.88 7.92
N GLU A 450 32.80 -36.92 8.71
CA GLU A 450 32.53 -35.50 8.46
C GLU A 450 33.07 -35.17 7.07
N ASP A 451 32.20 -34.73 6.16
CA ASP A 451 32.61 -34.16 4.88
C ASP A 451 33.59 -33.02 5.19
N ALA A 452 34.87 -33.25 4.94
CA ALA A 452 35.87 -32.20 4.84
C ALA A 452 35.50 -31.38 3.61
N GLY A 453 34.61 -30.40 3.80
CA GLY A 453 34.03 -29.61 2.73
C GLY A 453 35.10 -29.00 1.83
N GLU A 454 35.07 -29.37 0.55
CA GLU A 454 35.61 -28.51 -0.50
C GLU A 454 34.72 -27.26 -0.57
N ARG A 455 35.36 -26.12 -0.33
CA ARG A 455 34.77 -24.78 -0.28
C ARG A 455 34.33 -24.26 -1.63
#